data_AF-A0A929EPE4-F1
#
_entry.id   AF-A0A929EPE4-F1
#
_cell.length_a   1.000
_cell.length_b   1.000
_cell.length_c   1.000
_cell.angle_alpha   90.00
_cell.angle_beta   90.00
_cell.angle_gamma   90.00
#
_symmetry.space_group_name_H-M   'P 1'
#
loop_
_entity.id
_entity.type
_entity.pdbx_description
1 polymer ?
#
loop_
_entity_poly.entity_id
_entity_poly.type
_entity_poly.pdbx_seq_one_letter_code
_entity_poly.pdbx_strand_id
1 'polypeptide(L)' 'MADTPDILKKIIQRKFEEVDERKEKVSLQQLVELSEKADTPRGFVAAIEAKINAGEAAVIAEIKKASPSKGL' A
#
# COMPACT_ATOMS: atom_id res chain seq x y z
N MET A 1 4.02 -20.15 9.60
CA MET A 1 2.76 -19.43 9.91
C MET A 1 2.42 -19.40 11.41
N ALA A 2 3.20 -20.03 12.29
CA ALA A 2 2.88 -20.11 13.72
C ALA A 2 3.05 -18.77 14.48
N ASP A 3 3.89 -17.84 14.00
CA ASP A 3 4.23 -16.61 14.73
C ASP A 3 3.63 -15.32 14.17
N THR A 4 2.62 -15.41 13.29
CA THR A 4 1.96 -14.20 12.79
C THR A 4 1.11 -13.58 13.91
N PRO A 5 1.33 -12.30 14.31
CA PRO A 5 0.49 -11.63 15.29
C PRO A 5 -0.99 -11.70 14.94
N ASP A 6 -1.86 -11.87 15.94
CA ASP A 6 -3.31 -12.07 15.72
C ASP A 6 -3.96 -10.88 15.00
N ILE A 7 -3.47 -9.67 15.25
CA ILE A 7 -3.93 -8.48 14.52
C ILE A 7 -3.61 -8.57 13.02
N LEU A 8 -2.46 -9.13 12.64
CA LEU A 8 -2.12 -9.34 11.23
C LEU A 8 -2.98 -10.43 10.61
N LYS A 9 -3.31 -11.51 11.34
CA LYS A 9 -4.26 -12.53 10.88
C LYS A 9 -5.62 -11.90 10.57
N LYS A 10 -6.13 -11.04 11.46
CA LYS A 10 -7.40 -10.31 11.26
C LYS A 10 -7.35 -9.38 10.05
N ILE A 11 -6.26 -8.64 9.87
CA ILE A 11 -6.06 -7.76 8.71
C ILE A 11 -6.07 -8.57 7.41
N ILE A 12 -5.33 -9.67 7.36
CA ILE A 12 -5.23 -10.54 6.17
C ILE A 12 -6.60 -11.14 5.83
N GLN A 13 -7.31 -11.70 6.82
CA GLN A 13 -8.64 -12.26 6.59
C GLN A 13 -9.59 -11.22 5.98
N ARG A 14 -9.61 -10.00 6.53
CA ARG A 14 -10.44 -8.93 5.97
C ARG A 14 -10.00 -8.50 4.57
N LYS A 15 -8.69 -8.55 4.25
CA LYS A 15 -8.20 -8.23 2.90
C LYS A 15 -8.69 -9.22 1.86
N PHE A 16 -8.79 -10.52 2.18
CA PHE A 16 -9.36 -11.49 1.24
C PHE A 16 -10.81 -11.15 0.89
N GLU A 17 -11.65 -10.94 1.91
CA GLU A 17 -13.05 -10.52 1.71
C GLU A 17 -13.16 -9.25 0.87
N GLU A 18 -12.35 -8.22 1.16
CA GLU A 18 -12.37 -6.98 0.39
C GLU A 18 -11.89 -7.16 -1.06
N VAL A 19 -10.95 -8.06 -1.32
CA VAL A 19 -10.49 -8.34 -2.70
C VAL A 19 -11.61 -9.01 -3.49
N ASP A 20 -12.31 -9.97 -2.90
CA ASP A 20 -13.41 -10.67 -3.55
C ASP A 20 -14.59 -9.70 -3.81
N GLU A 21 -14.98 -8.90 -2.81
CA GLU A 21 -15.99 -7.84 -2.92
C GLU A 21 -15.66 -6.80 -4.02
N ARG A 22 -14.36 -6.52 -4.26
CA ARG A 22 -13.92 -5.54 -5.27
C ARG A 22 -13.79 -6.14 -6.66
N LYS A 23 -13.39 -7.40 -6.78
CA LYS A 23 -13.33 -8.12 -8.06
C LYS A 23 -14.70 -8.24 -8.72
N GLU A 24 -15.77 -8.33 -7.93
CA GLU A 24 -17.14 -8.31 -8.43
C GLU A 24 -17.53 -6.94 -9.06
N LYS A 25 -16.89 -5.85 -8.62
CA LYS A 25 -17.21 -4.49 -9.06
C LYS A 25 -16.34 -4.00 -10.22
N VAL A 26 -15.06 -4.37 -10.20
CA VAL A 26 -14.07 -3.97 -11.20
C VAL A 26 -13.30 -5.21 -11.61
N SER A 27 -13.43 -5.59 -12.88
CA SER A 27 -12.69 -6.71 -13.43
C SER A 27 -11.19 -6.41 -13.49
N LEU A 28 -10.37 -7.45 -13.52
CA LEU A 28 -8.93 -7.29 -13.68
C LEU A 28 -8.58 -6.54 -14.97
N GLN A 29 -9.31 -6.81 -16.06
CA GLN A 29 -9.09 -6.14 -17.34
C GLN A 29 -9.38 -4.64 -17.26
N GLN A 30 -10.49 -4.25 -16.62
CA GLN A 30 -10.81 -2.84 -16.38
C GLN A 30 -9.73 -2.17 -15.51
N LEU A 31 -9.21 -2.87 -14.51
CA LEU A 31 -8.14 -2.35 -13.65
C LEU A 31 -6.85 -2.11 -14.44
N VAL A 32 -6.51 -2.99 -15.37
CA VAL A 32 -5.36 -2.81 -16.28
C VAL A 32 -5.55 -1.58 -17.16
N GLU A 33 -6.72 -1.43 -17.79
CA GLU A 33 -7.02 -0.24 -18.62
C GLU A 33 -6.96 1.07 -17.82
N LEU A 34 -7.39 1.05 -16.56
CA LEU A 34 -7.26 2.20 -15.66
C LEU A 34 -5.80 2.49 -15.31
N SER A 35 -4.98 1.46 -15.10
CA SER A 35 -3.56 1.63 -14.81
C SER A 35 -2.77 2.22 -15.98
N GLU A 36 -3.15 1.88 -17.22
CA GLU A 36 -2.54 2.43 -18.44
C GLU A 36 -2.84 3.92 -18.63
N LYS A 37 -3.99 4.39 -18.12
CA LYS A 37 -4.42 5.79 -18.16
C LYS A 37 -3.92 6.62 -16.98
N ALA A 38 -3.31 6.00 -15.98
CA ALA A 38 -2.79 6.70 -14.81
C ALA A 38 -1.53 7.50 -15.15
N ASP A 39 -1.23 8.51 -14.34
CA ASP A 39 0.00 9.29 -14.47
C ASP A 39 1.24 8.38 -14.35
N THR A 40 2.31 8.79 -15.03
CA THR A 40 3.59 8.09 -14.96
C THR A 40 4.10 7.98 -13.52
N PRO A 41 4.62 6.81 -13.09
CA PRO A 41 5.22 6.65 -11.77
C PRO A 41 6.33 7.67 -11.51
N ARG A 42 6.33 8.28 -10.32
CA ARG A 42 7.25 9.37 -9.96
C ARG A 42 8.66 8.92 -9.55
N GLY A 43 8.94 7.62 -9.50
CA GLY A 43 10.24 7.09 -9.09
C GLY A 43 10.47 7.09 -7.57
N PHE A 44 9.65 6.33 -6.83
CA PHE A 44 9.71 6.25 -5.36
C PHE A 44 11.10 5.88 -4.82
N VAL A 45 11.72 4.83 -5.37
CA VAL A 45 13.06 4.38 -4.96
C VAL A 45 14.13 5.39 -5.35
N ALA A 46 14.07 5.91 -6.59
CA ALA A 46 15.03 6.89 -7.08
C ALA A 46 15.06 8.16 -6.21
N ALA A 47 13.91 8.62 -5.71
CA ALA A 47 13.83 9.77 -4.81
C ALA A 47 14.51 9.51 -3.45
N ILE A 48 14.34 8.29 -2.91
CA ILE A 48 14.99 7.86 -1.66
C ILE A 48 16.50 7.78 -1.86
N GLU A 49 16.95 7.12 -2.93
CA GLU A 49 18.37 6.96 -3.25
C GLU A 49 19.05 8.31 -3.51
N ALA A 50 18.40 9.23 -4.22
CA ALA A 50 18.93 10.57 -4.47
C ALA A 50 19.21 11.33 -3.16
N LYS A 51 18.30 11.26 -2.18
CA LYS A 51 18.50 11.89 -0.86
C LYS A 51 19.65 11.25 -0.09
N ILE A 52 19.69 9.92 -0.04
CA ILE A 52 20.77 9.17 0.64
C ILE A 52 22.13 9.50 0.02
N ASN A 53 22.23 9.52 -1.31
CA ASN A 53 23.47 9.81 -2.03
C ASN A 53 23.94 11.25 -1.83
N ALA A 54 23.03 12.18 -1.57
CA ALA A 54 23.35 13.56 -1.19
C ALA A 54 23.76 13.71 0.29
N GLY A 55 23.77 12.63 1.08
CA GLY A 55 24.01 12.67 2.52
C GLY A 55 22.84 13.25 3.32
N GLU A 56 21.66 13.33 2.73
CA GLU A 56 20.45 13.86 3.34
C GLU A 56 19.55 12.74 3.88
N ALA A 57 18.68 13.07 4.85
CA ALA A 57 17.68 12.14 5.33
C ALA A 57 16.60 11.87 4.27
N ALA A 58 16.39 10.60 3.91
CA ALA A 58 15.30 10.17 3.05
C ALA A 58 14.06 9.83 3.89
N VAL A 59 13.11 10.77 3.96
CA VAL A 59 11.90 10.63 4.78
C VAL A 59 10.71 10.22 3.92
N ILE A 60 10.08 9.09 4.26
CA ILE A 60 8.73 8.73 3.76
C ILE A 60 7.73 9.25 4.78
N ALA A 61 7.10 10.38 4.48
CA ALA A 61 6.08 10.97 5.36
C ALA A 61 4.76 10.21 5.22
N GLU A 62 4.41 9.42 6.22
CA GLU A 62 3.15 8.65 6.26
C GLU A 62 1.97 9.56 6.64
N ILE A 63 0.95 9.64 5.78
CA ILE A 63 -0.35 10.27 6.11
C ILE A 63 -1.28 9.18 6.64
N LYS A 64 -1.57 9.18 7.94
CA LYS A 64 -2.32 8.12 8.62
C LYS A 64 -3.36 8.66 9.59
N LYS A 65 -4.61 8.26 9.36
CA LYS A 65 -5.78 8.73 10.14
C LYS A 65 -5.94 8.03 11.50
N ALA A 66 -5.66 6.73 11.59
CA ALA A 66 -5.85 5.94 12.80
C ALA A 66 -4.95 4.70 12.79
N SER A 67 -4.79 4.05 13.94
CA SER A 67 -4.10 2.75 14.03
C SER A 67 -4.67 1.85 15.11
N PRO A 68 -4.56 0.51 14.96
CA PRO A 68 -4.98 -0.41 16.02
C PRO A 68 -4.30 -0.16 17.36
N SER A 69 -3.06 0.33 17.37
CA SER A 69 -2.26 0.57 18.57
C SER A 69 -2.51 1.92 19.24
N LYS A 70 -2.98 2.94 18.51
CA LYS A 70 -3.14 4.31 19.04
C LYS A 70 -4.55 4.89 18.88
N GLY A 71 -5.49 4.16 18.29
CA GLY A 71 -6.84 4.68 18.01
C GLY A 71 -6.83 5.75 16.92
N LEU A 72 -7.79 6.68 17.01
CA LEU A 72 -7.77 7.94 16.26
C LEU A 72 -6.71 8.87 16.85
#